data_AF-A0A6J4XCD0-F1
#
_entry.id   AF-A0A6J4XCD0-F1
#
_cell.length_a   1.000
_cell.length_b   1.000
_cell.length_c   1.000
_cell.angle_alpha   90.00
_cell.angle_beta   90.00
_cell.angle_gamma   90.00
#
_symmetry.space_group_name_H-M   'P 1'
#
loop_
_entity.id
_entity.type
_entity.pdbx_description
1 polymer ?
#
loop_
_entity_poly.entity_id
_entity_poly.type
_entity_poly.pdbx_seq_one_letter_code
_entity_poly.pdbx_strand_id
1 'polypeptide(L)'
;MYALIYDEFDPAEREKKVISLHKTRETAENALKKRQRQLDRKVWECHTRIVWVYDPVHAGDNITPSNFDTWAPGEKIPAGDRVPDGD
;
A
#
# COMPACT_ATOMS: atom_id res chain seq x y z
N MET A 1 5.44 -7.78 -5.80
CA MET A 1 6.39 -7.18 -4.84
C MET A 1 5.60 -6.29 -3.89
N TYR A 2 6.07 -5.95 -2.69
CA TYR A 2 5.32 -5.05 -1.82
C TYR A 2 5.75 -3.60 -2.05
N ALA A 3 4.79 -2.71 -2.23
CA ALA A 3 5.00 -1.28 -2.30
C ALA A 3 4.31 -0.61 -1.11
N LEU A 4 4.98 0.39 -0.55
CA LEU A 4 4.37 1.34 0.37
C LEU A 4 3.93 2.52 -0.48
N ILE A 5 2.62 2.74 -0.62
CA ILE A 5 2.06 3.86 -1.39
C ILE A 5 1.55 4.95 -0.46
N TYR A 6 1.50 6.17 -0.99
CA TYR A 6 0.76 7.28 -0.42
C TYR A 6 -0.67 7.27 -0.97
N ASP A 7 -1.65 7.26 -0.08
CA ASP A 7 -3.07 7.20 -0.36
C ASP A 7 -3.83 8.12 0.60
N GLU A 8 -4.24 9.29 0.10
CA GLU A 8 -5.05 10.25 0.85
C GLU A 8 -6.52 9.81 0.98
N PHE A 9 -6.89 8.64 0.43
CA PHE A 9 -8.27 8.17 0.26
C PHE A 9 -9.14 9.10 -0.59
N ASP A 10 -8.50 10.01 -1.34
CA ASP A 10 -9.20 10.88 -2.25
C ASP A 10 -9.65 10.10 -3.51
N PRO A 11 -10.95 10.08 -3.83
CA PRO A 11 -11.49 9.35 -4.97
C PRO A 11 -11.21 10.05 -6.33
N ALA A 12 -10.80 11.33 -6.32
CA ALA A 12 -10.37 12.03 -7.53
C ALA A 12 -8.92 11.68 -7.89
N GLU A 13 -8.06 11.46 -6.88
CA GLU A 13 -6.68 11.00 -7.10
C GLU A 13 -6.60 9.48 -7.27
N ARG A 14 -6.77 9.04 -8.52
CA ARG A 14 -6.60 7.62 -8.89
C ARG A 14 -5.15 7.16 -8.86
N GLU A 15 -4.20 8.08 -9.05
CA GLU A 15 -2.78 7.77 -9.03
C GLU A 15 -2.27 7.77 -7.59
N LYS A 16 -1.54 6.72 -7.22
CA LYS A 16 -0.95 6.55 -5.89
C LYS A 16 0.55 6.60 -6.02
N LYS A 17 1.19 7.42 -5.20
CA LYS A 17 2.64 7.58 -5.25
C LYS A 17 3.33 6.48 -4.48
N VAL A 18 4.25 5.77 -5.12
CA VAL A 18 5.10 4.77 -4.47
C VAL A 18 6.13 5.49 -3.61
N ILE A 19 6.11 5.22 -2.31
CA ILE A 19 7.08 5.74 -1.35
C ILE A 19 8.32 4.83 -1.32
N SER A 20 8.09 3.53 -1.20
CA SER A 20 9.16 2.54 -1.01
C SER A 20 8.75 1.17 -1.52
N LEU A 21 9.73 0.35 -1.91
CA LEU A 21 9.54 -1.01 -2.38
C LEU A 21 10.24 -2.01 -1.48
N HIS A 22 9.59 -3.15 -1.32
CA HIS A 22 9.89 -4.14 -0.31
C HIS A 22 9.67 -5.54 -0.87
N LYS A 23 10.63 -6.43 -0.63
CA LYS A 23 10.53 -7.82 -1.10
C LYS A 23 9.50 -8.63 -0.32
N THR A 24 9.31 -8.31 0.96
CA THR A 24 8.39 -9.01 1.87
C THR A 24 7.46 -8.04 2.59
N ARG A 25 6.29 -8.51 2.99
CA ARG A 25 5.31 -7.72 3.75
C ARG A 25 5.90 -7.19 5.05
N GLU A 26 6.63 -8.05 5.77
CA GLU A 26 7.29 -7.67 7.03
C GLU A 26 8.23 -6.47 6.86
N THR A 27 9.00 -6.42 5.77
CA THR A 27 9.86 -5.27 5.49
C THR A 27 9.07 -4.00 5.17
N ALA A 28 7.91 -4.13 4.51
CA ALA A 28 7.01 -3.02 4.25
C ALA A 28 6.33 -2.50 5.54
N GLU A 29 5.91 -3.40 6.43
CA GLU A 29 5.35 -3.04 7.74
C GLU A 29 6.37 -2.34 8.64
N ASN A 30 7.62 -2.81 8.62
CA ASN A 30 8.70 -2.13 9.32
C ASN A 30 8.98 -0.74 8.74
N ALA A 31 8.92 -0.57 7.41
CA ALA A 31 9.05 0.74 6.78
C ALA A 31 7.89 1.68 7.15
N LEU A 32 6.66 1.17 7.17
CA LEU A 32 5.49 1.90 7.62
C LEU A 32 5.64 2.37 9.07
N LYS A 33 6.07 1.49 9.99
CA LYS A 33 6.35 1.84 11.39
C LYS A 33 7.46 2.88 11.52
N LYS A 34 8.53 2.77 10.73
CA LYS A 34 9.61 3.76 10.69
C LYS A 34 9.10 5.12 10.20
N ARG A 35 8.21 5.14 9.20
CA ARG A 35 7.62 6.36 8.68
C ARG A 35 6.69 7.02 9.69
N GLN A 36 5.85 6.25 10.39
CA GLN A 36 5.02 6.74 11.49
C GLN A 36 5.86 7.45 12.56
N ARG A 37 6.99 6.84 12.95
CA ARG A 37 7.93 7.45 13.91
C ARG A 37 8.58 8.73 13.39
N GLN A 38 8.90 8.81 12.10
CA GLN A 38 9.49 10.02 11.51
C GLN A 38 8.50 11.17 11.39
N LEU A 39 7.24 10.86 11.12
CA LEU A 39 6.18 11.87 10.97
C LEU A 39 5.55 12.26 12.32
N ASP A 40 5.90 11.59 13.41
CA ASP A 40 5.29 11.71 14.74
C ASP A 40 3.75 11.66 14.70
N ARG A 41 3.22 10.84 13.78
CA ARG A 41 1.79 10.77 13.45
C ARG A 41 1.27 9.35 13.53
N LYS A 42 -0.03 9.20 13.78
CA LYS A 42 -0.69 7.89 13.80
C LYS A 42 -0.82 7.32 12.38
N VAL A 43 -1.04 6.00 12.26
CA VAL A 43 -1.02 5.31 10.94
C VAL A 43 -2.06 5.86 9.96
N TRP A 44 -3.22 6.30 10.46
CA TRP A 44 -4.29 6.91 9.67
C TRP A 44 -3.99 8.33 9.20
N GLU A 45 -3.07 9.04 9.87
CA GLU A 45 -2.62 10.37 9.45
C GLU A 45 -1.41 10.31 8.52
N CYS A 46 -0.79 9.13 8.39
CA CYS A 46 0.33 8.94 7.47
C CYS A 46 -0.12 8.81 6.02
N HIS A 47 -1.41 8.58 5.75
CA HIS A 47 -1.97 8.36 4.41
C HIS A 47 -1.11 7.37 3.63
N THR A 48 -0.72 6.27 4.27
CA THR A 48 0.19 5.28 3.69
C THR A 48 -0.40 3.89 3.77
N ARG A 49 -0.35 3.16 2.65
CA ARG A 49 -0.88 1.81 2.53
C ARG A 49 0.19 0.86 1.99
N ILE A 50 0.19 -0.37 2.48
CA ILE A 50 1.01 -1.45 1.93
C ILE A 50 0.16 -2.15 0.88
N VAL A 51 0.69 -2.27 -0.32
CA VAL A 51 0.04 -2.90 -1.46
C VAL A 51 1.00 -3.86 -2.14
N TRP A 52 0.46 -4.84 -2.85
CA TRP A 52 1.19 -5.75 -3.71
C TRP A 52 1.17 -5.23 -5.14
N VAL A 53 2.32 -4.90 -5.69
CA VAL A 53 2.48 -4.47 -7.09
C VAL A 53 2.81 -5.66 -7.98
N TYR A 54 2.17 -5.71 -9.15
CA TYR A 54 2.41 -6.71 -10.19
C TYR A 54 3.63 -6.36 -11.03
N ASP A 55 3.74 -5.09 -11.39
CA ASP A 55 4.79 -4.56 -12.25
C ASP A 55 6.04 -4.12 -11.48
N PRO A 56 7.22 -4.10 -12.14
CA PRO A 56 8.44 -3.52 -11.60
C PRO A 56 8.34 -1.99 -11.57
N VAL A 57 7.72 -1.46 -10.51
CA VAL A 57 7.64 -0.02 -10.24
C VAL A 57 8.87 0.44 -9.45
N HIS A 58 9.07 1.75 -9.33
CA HIS A 58 10.19 2.32 -8.56
C HIS A 58 9.68 3.24 -7.44
N ALA A 59 10.52 3.51 -6.44
CA ALA A 59 10.20 4.52 -5.44
C ALA A 59 10.12 5.90 -6.11
N GLY A 60 9.05 6.64 -5.83
CA GLY A 60 8.74 7.92 -6.46
C GLY A 60 7.80 7.82 -7.67
N ASP A 61 7.53 6.60 -8.16
CA ASP A 61 6.66 6.36 -9.31
C ASP A 61 5.17 6.51 -8.94
N ASN A 62 4.33 6.75 -9.93
CA ASN A 62 2.88 6.93 -9.77
C ASN A 62 2.18 5.70 -10.35
N ILE A 63 1.50 4.94 -9.50
CA ILE A 63 0.82 3.71 -9.88
C ILE A 63 -0.69 3.86 -9.75
N THR A 64 -1.45 3.25 -10.66
CA THR A 64 -2.91 3.23 -10.58
C THR A 64 -3.40 1.99 -9.84
N PRO A 65 -4.63 1.98 -9.30
CA PRO A 65 -5.22 0.79 -8.68
C PRO A 65 -5.30 -0.43 -9.61
N SER A 66 -5.08 -0.29 -10.91
CA SER A 66 -4.97 -1.42 -11.84
C SER A 66 -3.60 -2.10 -11.80
N ASN A 67 -2.57 -1.45 -11.25
CA ASN A 67 -1.20 -1.97 -11.17
C ASN A 67 -0.85 -2.62 -9.82
N PHE A 68 -1.75 -2.52 -8.84
CA PHE A 68 -1.52 -3.05 -7.51
C PHE A 68 -2.79 -3.62 -6.89
N ASP A 69 -2.61 -4.57 -5.99
CA ASP A 69 -3.64 -5.12 -5.14
C ASP A 69 -3.34 -4.86 -3.68
N THR A 70 -4.36 -4.94 -2.83
CA THR A 70 -4.13 -4.79 -1.38
C THR A 70 -3.36 -6.00 -0.81
N TRP A 71 -3.52 -7.16 -1.44
CA TRP A 71 -3.02 -8.44 -0.94
C TRP A 71 -2.23 -9.17 -2.04
N ALA A 72 -1.14 -9.86 -1.67
CA ALA A 72 -0.41 -10.67 -2.64
C ALA A 72 -1.27 -11.87 -3.11
N PRO A 73 -1.05 -12.38 -4.33
CA PRO A 73 -1.78 -13.54 -4.83
C PRO A 73 -1.54 -14.75 -3.93
N GLY A 74 -2.63 -15.29 -3.35
CA GLY A 74 -2.59 -16.41 -2.41
C GLY A 74 -2.40 -16.05 -0.94
N GLU A 75 -2.33 -14.76 -0.60
CA GLU A 75 -2.27 -14.31 0.79
C GLU A 75 -3.64 -14.45 1.47
N LYS A 76 -3.65 -14.87 2.73
CA LYS A 76 -4.90 -15.09 3.47
C LYS A 76 -5.50 -13.74 3.86
N ILE A 77 -6.45 -13.25 3.06
CA ILE A 77 -7.21 -12.04 3.35
C ILE A 77 -7.97 -12.26 4.68
N PRO A 78 -7.75 -11.44 5.72
CA PRO A 78 -8.48 -11.56 6.97
C PRO A 78 -9.97 -11.24 6.72
N ALA A 79 -10.87 -11.99 7.37
CA ALA A 79 -12.31 -11.94 7.08
C ALA A 79 -12.95 -10.54 7.24
N GLY A 80 -12.32 -9.63 8.00
CA GLY A 80 -12.79 -8.25 8.18
C GLY A 80 -12.40 -7.27 7.06
N ASP A 81 -11.49 -7.64 6.17
CA ASP A 81 -11.05 -6.84 5.00
C ASP A 81 -11.49 -7.48 3.67
N ARG A 82 -12.34 -8.51 3.75
CA ARG A 82 -13.05 -9.04 2.58
C ARG A 82 -13.98 -7.95 2.10
N VAL A 83 -13.51 -7.16 1.12
CA VAL A 83 -14.41 -6.40 0.26
C VAL A 83 -15.36 -7.45 -0.33
N PRO A 84 -16.67 -7.41 -0.05
CA PRO A 84 -17.58 -8.29 -0.74
C PRO A 84 -17.44 -7.94 -2.23
N ASP A 85 -17.01 -8.93 -3.02
CA ASP A 85 -17.13 -8.88 -4.47
C ASP A 85 -18.64 -8.69 -4.72
N GLY A 86 -19.04 -7.44 -4.96
CA GLY A 86 -20.42 -7.06 -5.14
C GLY A 86 -20.88 -7.51 -6.51
N ASP A 87 -21.79 -8.48 -6.52
CA ASP A 87 -22.64 -8.87 -7.66
C ASP A 87 -23.53 -7.69 -8.11
#